data_AF-A0A1H8HVC9-F1
#
_entry.id   AF-A0A1H8HVC9-F1
#
_cell.length_a   1.000
_cell.length_b   1.000
_cell.length_c   1.000
_cell.angle_alpha   90.00
_cell.angle_beta   90.00
_cell.angle_gamma   90.00
#
_symmetry.space_group_name_H-M   'P 1'
#
loop_
_entity.id
_entity.type
_entity.pdbx_description
1 polymer ?
#
loop_
_entity_poly.entity_id
_entity_poly.type
_entity_poly.pdbx_seq_one_letter_code
_entity_poly.pdbx_strand_id
1 'polypeptide(L)'
;MKISNPLAVLRSIFPQHAPEAATGFAARWSRAFARDEELMGDLIVHGGLMVTQPVQMDQGFPSPAPIDPYRLAYEAGRRDLAVQLLSAGNVTHTDIQNMLKEQRYDD
;
A
#
# COMPACT_ATOMS: atom_id res chain seq x y z
N MET A 1 -0.81 -24.64 -25.30
CA MET A 1 0.51 -24.56 -24.63
C MET A 1 0.27 -24.64 -23.12
N LYS A 2 0.53 -25.79 -22.48
CA LYS A 2 0.35 -25.95 -21.02
C LYS A 2 1.55 -25.31 -20.34
N ILE A 3 1.33 -24.25 -19.55
CA ILE A 3 2.39 -23.64 -18.74
C ILE A 3 2.71 -24.61 -17.61
N SER A 4 3.75 -25.41 -17.81
CA SER A 4 4.34 -26.29 -16.80
C SER A 4 4.96 -25.41 -15.72
N ASN A 5 4.27 -25.29 -14.59
CA ASN A 5 4.71 -24.63 -13.36
C ASN A 5 4.87 -23.09 -13.44
N PRO A 6 3.78 -22.32 -13.18
CA PRO A 6 3.83 -20.86 -13.18
C PRO A 6 4.82 -20.26 -12.15
N LEU A 7 5.14 -20.99 -11.07
CA LEU A 7 6.14 -20.55 -10.09
C LEU A 7 7.57 -20.60 -10.64
N ALA A 8 7.84 -21.52 -11.57
CA ALA A 8 9.15 -21.61 -12.22
C ALA A 8 9.40 -20.42 -13.15
N VAL A 9 8.35 -19.93 -13.82
CA VAL A 9 8.40 -18.73 -14.67
C VAL A 9 8.59 -17.47 -13.83
N LEU A 10 7.92 -17.37 -12.68
CA LEU A 10 8.13 -16.24 -11.77
C LEU A 10 9.57 -16.22 -11.23
N ARG A 11 10.12 -17.37 -10.80
CA ARG A 11 11.51 -17.45 -10.32
C ARG A 11 12.57 -17.17 -11.38
N SER A 12 12.29 -17.33 -12.67
CA SER A 12 13.25 -17.00 -13.73
C SER A 12 13.25 -15.52 -14.09
N ILE A 13 12.14 -14.82 -13.84
CA ILE A 13 11.99 -13.38 -14.09
C ILE A 13 12.55 -12.55 -12.92
N PHE A 14 12.46 -13.06 -11.68
CA PHE A 14 13.05 -12.39 -10.52
C PHE A 14 14.50 -12.85 -10.30
N PRO A 15 15.48 -11.93 -10.32
CA PRO A 15 16.89 -12.29 -10.23
C PRO A 15 17.22 -13.02 -8.93
N GLN A 16 18.22 -13.89 -8.99
CA GLN A 16 18.57 -14.84 -7.92
C GLN A 16 19.04 -14.17 -6.61
N HIS A 17 19.30 -12.85 -6.64
CA HIS A 17 19.68 -12.02 -5.47
C HIS A 17 18.51 -11.15 -4.95
N ALA A 18 17.37 -11.16 -5.64
CA ALA A 18 16.13 -10.57 -5.14
C ALA A 18 15.69 -11.11 -3.75
N PRO A 19 15.91 -12.39 -3.40
CA PRO A 19 15.52 -12.90 -2.09
C PRO A 19 16.28 -12.23 -0.95
N GLU A 20 17.61 -12.10 -1.05
CA GLU A 20 18.44 -11.54 0.02
C GLU A 20 18.15 -10.04 0.23
N ALA A 21 18.03 -9.29 -0.87
CA ALA A 21 17.66 -7.87 -0.81
C ALA A 21 16.25 -7.68 -0.22
N ALA A 22 15.30 -8.52 -0.61
CA ALA A 22 13.94 -8.49 -0.07
C ALA A 22 13.89 -8.87 1.42
N THR A 23 14.66 -9.87 1.85
CA THR A 23 14.77 -10.26 3.26
C THR A 23 15.40 -9.13 4.09
N GLY A 24 16.47 -8.53 3.60
CA GLY A 24 17.10 -7.38 4.26
C GLY A 24 16.16 -6.18 4.38
N PHE A 25 15.37 -5.92 3.33
CA PHE A 25 14.33 -4.90 3.33
C PHE A 25 13.22 -5.20 4.36
N ALA A 26 12.66 -6.40 4.34
CA ALA A 26 11.62 -6.83 5.29
C ALA A 26 12.13 -6.76 6.74
N ALA A 27 13.34 -7.27 7.02
CA ALA A 27 13.93 -7.24 8.36
C ALA A 27 14.23 -5.81 8.85
N ARG A 28 14.51 -4.86 7.95
CA ARG A 28 14.66 -3.45 8.31
C ARG A 28 13.33 -2.81 8.69
N TRP A 29 12.30 -3.03 7.87
CA TRP A 29 10.98 -2.46 8.11
C TRP A 29 10.30 -3.08 9.30
N SER A 30 10.30 -4.41 9.44
CA SER A 30 9.79 -5.08 10.64
C SER A 30 10.41 -4.54 11.93
N ARG A 31 11.72 -4.25 11.95
CA ARG A 31 12.36 -3.59 13.11
C ARG A 31 11.95 -2.14 13.30
N ALA A 32 11.62 -1.42 12.24
CA ALA A 32 11.11 -0.04 12.34
C ALA A 32 9.71 -0.04 12.98
N PHE A 33 8.81 -0.90 12.49
CA PHE A 33 7.47 -1.08 13.08
C PHE A 33 7.51 -1.56 14.54
N ALA A 34 8.49 -2.40 14.91
CA ALA A 34 8.65 -2.83 16.30
C ALA A 34 9.18 -1.71 17.24
N ARG A 35 9.69 -0.60 16.69
CA ARG A 35 10.24 0.53 17.46
C ARG A 35 9.30 1.71 17.54
N ASP A 36 8.40 1.83 16.58
CA ASP A 36 7.51 2.96 16.39
C ASP A 36 6.12 2.42 16.01
N GLU A 37 5.21 2.48 16.98
CA GLU A 37 3.83 2.01 16.83
C GLU A 37 3.00 2.97 15.96
N GLU A 38 3.38 4.25 15.86
CA GLU A 38 2.67 5.27 15.07
C GLU A 38 2.99 5.18 13.57
N LEU A 39 4.15 4.63 13.22
CA LEU A 39 4.62 4.46 11.84
C LEU A 39 3.58 3.80 10.91
N MET A 40 2.78 2.88 11.44
CA MET A 40 1.69 2.26 10.69
C MET A 40 0.60 3.26 10.30
N GLY A 41 0.14 4.07 11.26
CA GLY A 41 -0.85 5.12 11.01
C GLY A 41 -0.35 6.15 10.01
N ASP A 42 0.90 6.58 10.16
CA ASP A 42 1.55 7.53 9.26
C ASP A 42 1.61 7.02 7.83
N LEU A 43 1.96 5.74 7.62
CA LEU A 43 1.99 5.14 6.29
C LEU A 43 0.60 5.03 5.66
N ILE A 44 -0.43 4.78 6.46
CA ILE A 44 -1.82 4.75 5.99
C ILE A 44 -2.28 6.14 5.54
N VAL A 45 -2.00 7.16 6.33
CA VAL A 45 -2.36 8.56 6.06
C VAL A 45 -1.55 9.11 4.88
N HIS A 46 -0.23 9.05 4.93
CA HIS A 46 0.64 9.61 3.90
C HIS A 46 0.64 8.79 2.61
N GLY A 47 0.43 7.47 2.69
CA GLY A 47 0.23 6.61 1.54
C GLY A 47 -1.06 6.93 0.77
N GLY A 48 -2.02 7.58 1.43
CA GLY A 48 -3.33 7.87 0.85
C GLY A 48 -4.17 6.60 0.64
N LEU A 49 -3.98 5.58 1.48
CA LEU A 49 -4.73 4.32 1.44
C LEU A 49 -6.21 4.55 1.79
N MET A 50 -6.48 5.62 2.52
CA MET A 50 -7.81 6.04 2.99
C MET A 50 -8.42 7.19 2.18
N VAL A 51 -7.69 7.73 1.19
CA VAL A 51 -8.13 8.91 0.44
C VAL A 51 -9.21 8.49 -0.56
N THR A 52 -10.39 9.10 -0.42
CA THR A 52 -11.52 8.95 -1.34
C THR A 52 -11.27 9.69 -2.66
N GLN A 53 -12.08 9.37 -3.67
CA GLN A 53 -11.96 10.01 -4.98
C GLN A 53 -12.16 11.53 -4.87
N PRO A 54 -11.29 12.37 -5.47
CA PRO A 54 -11.45 13.81 -5.42
C PRO A 54 -12.76 14.22 -6.09
N VAL A 55 -13.49 15.14 -5.44
CA VAL A 55 -14.72 15.74 -5.95
C VAL A 55 -14.51 17.22 -6.22
N GLN A 56 -15.17 17.74 -7.24
CA GLN A 56 -15.32 19.16 -7.52
C GLN A 56 -16.77 19.59 -7.28
N MET A 57 -16.96 20.82 -6.82
CA MET A 57 -18.30 21.40 -6.70
C MET A 57 -18.70 21.96 -8.06
N ASP A 58 -19.66 21.32 -8.72
CA ASP A 58 -20.25 21.79 -9.98
C ASP A 58 -21.71 22.22 -9.72
N GLN A 59 -21.98 23.52 -9.88
CA GLN A 59 -23.30 24.12 -9.60
C GLN A 59 -23.86 23.77 -8.20
N GLY A 60 -22.98 23.62 -7.20
CA GLY A 60 -23.37 23.27 -5.83
C GLY A 60 -23.56 21.77 -5.56
N PHE A 61 -23.35 20.91 -6.56
CA PHE A 61 -23.37 19.45 -6.40
C PHE A 61 -21.96 18.86 -6.45
N PRO A 62 -21.63 17.88 -5.60
CA PRO A 62 -20.37 17.17 -5.68
C PRO A 62 -20.35 16.30 -6.95
N SER A 63 -19.41 16.57 -7.83
CA SER A 63 -19.16 15.80 -9.06
C SER A 63 -17.74 15.22 -9.01
N PRO A 64 -17.48 14.00 -9.51
CA PRO A 64 -16.12 13.47 -9.60
C PRO A 64 -15.20 14.45 -10.34
N ALA A 65 -14.05 14.76 -9.75
CA ALA A 65 -13.08 15.60 -10.41
C ALA A 65 -12.59 14.93 -11.72
N PRO A 66 -12.32 15.72 -12.78
CA PRO A 66 -11.71 15.21 -14.00
C PRO A 66 -10.43 14.42 -13.69
N ILE A 67 -10.24 13.29 -14.36
CA ILE A 67 -9.07 12.43 -14.16
C ILE A 67 -7.84 13.14 -14.73
N ASP A 68 -6.89 13.46 -13.85
CA ASP A 68 -5.53 13.85 -14.22
C ASP A 68 -4.63 12.60 -14.22
N PRO A 69 -4.14 12.14 -15.38
CA PRO A 69 -3.34 10.91 -15.48
C PRO A 69 -1.99 11.00 -14.75
N TYR A 70 -1.38 12.19 -14.65
CA TYR A 70 -0.10 12.35 -13.94
C TYR A 70 -0.32 12.22 -12.43
N ARG A 71 -1.35 12.89 -11.92
CA ARG A 71 -1.76 12.76 -10.53
C ARG A 71 -2.16 11.33 -10.19
N LEU A 72 -2.92 10.67 -11.07
CA LEU A 72 -3.34 9.28 -10.87
C LEU A 72 -2.12 8.35 -10.76
N ALA A 73 -1.15 8.49 -11.65
CA ALA A 73 0.07 7.68 -11.61
C ALA A 73 0.90 7.93 -10.33
N TYR A 74 1.02 9.19 -9.92
CA TYR A 74 1.69 9.55 -8.67
C TYR A 74 0.99 8.95 -7.45
N GLU A 75 -0.33 9.10 -7.36
CA GLU A 75 -1.11 8.53 -6.26
C GLU A 75 -1.07 7.00 -6.24
N ALA A 76 -1.08 6.35 -7.40
CA ALA A 76 -0.92 4.89 -7.51
C ALA A 76 0.46 4.45 -7.01
N GLY A 77 1.55 5.09 -7.46
CA GLY A 77 2.90 4.76 -7.02
C GLY A 77 3.10 4.99 -5.51
N ARG A 78 2.51 6.07 -4.98
CA ARG A 78 2.52 6.36 -3.53
C ARG A 78 1.79 5.28 -2.73
N ARG A 79 0.60 4.85 -3.19
CA ARG A 79 -0.17 3.78 -2.55
C ARG A 79 0.56 2.44 -2.61
N ASP A 80 1.10 2.08 -3.77
CA ASP A 80 1.83 0.83 -3.97
C ASP A 80 3.05 0.74 -3.05
N LEU A 81 3.79 1.84 -2.90
CA LEU A 81 4.92 1.91 -1.97
C LEU A 81 4.45 1.70 -0.53
N ALA A 82 3.39 2.38 -0.09
CA ALA A 82 2.84 2.22 1.26
C ALA A 82 2.42 0.76 1.54
N VAL A 83 1.76 0.09 0.59
CA VAL A 83 1.37 -1.32 0.70
C VAL A 83 2.59 -2.23 0.84
N GLN A 84 3.65 -1.99 0.06
CA GLN A 84 4.88 -2.78 0.15
C GLN A 84 5.56 -2.62 1.51
N LEU A 85 5.55 -1.41 2.08
CA LEU A 85 6.12 -1.11 3.39
C LEU A 85 5.33 -1.75 4.54
N LEU A 86 4.01 -1.64 4.51
CA LEU A 86 3.12 -2.30 5.46
C LEU A 86 3.28 -3.83 5.41
N SER A 87 3.35 -4.39 4.20
CA SER A 87 3.58 -5.83 4.01
C SER A 87 4.94 -6.27 4.56
N ALA A 88 6.00 -5.46 4.36
CA ALA A 88 7.32 -5.70 4.92
C ALA A 88 7.35 -5.60 6.46
N GLY A 89 6.43 -4.84 7.04
CA GLY A 89 6.16 -4.75 8.47
C GLY A 89 5.31 -5.88 9.04
N ASN A 90 4.90 -6.86 8.24
CA ASN A 90 3.93 -7.91 8.60
C ASN A 90 2.53 -7.39 8.96
N VAL A 91 2.18 -6.17 8.54
CA VAL A 91 0.82 -5.63 8.72
C VAL A 91 -0.11 -6.36 7.76
N THR A 92 -1.11 -7.04 8.30
CA THR A 92 -2.08 -7.79 7.51
C THR A 92 -3.25 -6.91 7.08
N HIS A 93 -3.98 -7.37 6.07
CA HIS A 93 -5.25 -6.74 5.68
C HIS A 93 -6.25 -6.69 6.85
N THR A 94 -6.20 -7.67 7.76
CA THR A 94 -7.04 -7.70 8.97
C THR A 94 -6.68 -6.55 9.91
N ASP A 95 -5.39 -6.26 10.08
CA ASP A 95 -4.93 -5.17 10.95
C ASP A 95 -5.40 -3.81 10.42
N ILE A 96 -5.30 -3.61 9.09
CA ILE A 96 -5.83 -2.41 8.42
C ILE A 96 -7.34 -2.29 8.63
N GLN A 97 -8.09 -3.39 8.52
CA GLN A 97 -9.54 -3.39 8.73
C GLN A 97 -9.93 -3.12 10.19
N ASN A 98 -9.14 -3.57 11.16
CA ASN A 98 -9.40 -3.32 12.58
C ASN A 98 -9.18 -1.83 12.91
N MET A 99 -8.10 -1.24 12.42
CA MET A 99 -7.87 0.21 12.55
C MET A 99 -8.98 1.04 11.91
N LEU A 100 -9.48 0.61 10.75
CA LEU A 100 -10.60 1.24 10.06
C LEU A 100 -11.87 1.25 10.91
N LYS A 101 -12.10 0.18 11.68
CA LYS A 101 -13.25 0.04 12.56
C LYS A 101 -13.08 0.86 13.81
N GLU A 102 -11.90 0.84 14.43
CA GLU A 102 -11.59 1.64 15.62
C GLU A 102 -11.79 3.13 15.36
N GLN A 103 -11.28 3.66 14.24
CA GLN A 103 -11.51 5.07 13.87
C GLN A 103 -12.98 5.44 13.63
N ARG A 104 -13.85 4.48 13.29
CA ARG A 104 -15.28 4.72 13.04
C ARG A 104 -16.12 4.69 14.32
N TYR A 105 -15.59 4.16 15.41
CA TYR A 105 -16.30 4.07 16.70
C TYR A 105 -15.99 5.23 17.64
N ASP A 106 -14.97 6.03 17.33
CA ASP A 106 -14.58 7.22 18.10
C ASP A 106 -15.22 8.54 17.60
N ASP A 107 -16.11 8.45 16.60
CA ASP A 107 -16.98 9.54 16.09
C ASP A 107 -18.46 9.28 16.43
#